data_AF-A0A366I2M3-F1
#
_entry.id   AF-A0A366I2M3-F1
#
_cell.length_a   1.000
_cell.length_b   1.000
_cell.length_c   1.000
_cell.angle_alpha   90.00
_cell.angle_beta   90.00
_cell.angle_gamma   90.00
#
_symmetry.space_group_name_H-M   'P 1'
#
loop_
_entity.id
_entity.type
_entity.pdbx_description
1 polymer ?
#
loop_
_entity_poly.entity_id
_entity_poly.type
_entity_poly.pdbx_seq_one_letter_code
_entity_poly.pdbx_strand_id
1 'polypeptide(L)'
;MGVTPLSNQSDPKSDHHFSRCGGQWVGGRGGYHPTVFSFAPLFWEDDFKGSDRTIEDGPNYRWLIIFKYPDGVSQQEGDQWFRQTFAPEIAELPEVTRFISSRVPAQPKIGPFQLVAEIWFTNSKQWEKAMVEV
;
A
#
# COMPACT_ATOMS: atom_id res chain seq x y z
N MET A 1 -60.91 6.33 -21.00
CA MET A 1 -59.59 5.86 -21.48
C MET A 1 -58.60 6.05 -20.34
N GLY A 2 -58.41 5.01 -19.53
CA GLY A 2 -57.47 5.03 -18.41
C GLY A 2 -56.18 4.31 -18.82
N VAL A 3 -55.06 4.99 -18.73
CA VAL A 3 -53.73 4.45 -19.05
C VAL A 3 -53.21 3.74 -17.80
N THR A 4 -52.98 2.43 -17.89
CA THR A 4 -52.38 1.63 -16.82
C THR A 4 -50.91 2.03 -16.64
N PRO A 5 -50.39 2.27 -15.42
CA PRO A 5 -48.97 2.53 -15.23
C PRO A 5 -48.19 1.22 -15.39
N LEU A 6 -47.11 1.26 -16.16
CA LEU A 6 -46.12 0.18 -16.25
C LEU A 6 -45.44 0.03 -14.89
N SER A 7 -45.49 -1.19 -14.34
CA SER A 7 -44.71 -1.59 -13.17
C SER A 7 -43.22 -1.51 -13.51
N ASN A 8 -42.46 -0.70 -12.76
CA ASN A 8 -41.00 -0.73 -12.76
C ASN A 8 -40.53 -2.10 -12.24
N GLN A 9 -40.25 -3.05 -13.13
CA GLN A 9 -39.31 -4.12 -12.83
C GLN A 9 -37.91 -3.54 -12.97
N SER A 10 -37.25 -3.30 -11.83
CA SER A 10 -35.81 -3.02 -11.83
C SER A 10 -35.05 -4.28 -12.22
N ASP A 11 -34.37 -4.21 -13.36
CA ASP A 11 -33.39 -5.19 -13.81
C ASP A 11 -32.27 -5.38 -12.76
N PRO A 12 -31.90 -6.61 -12.37
CA PRO A 12 -30.91 -6.85 -11.32
C PRO A 12 -29.45 -6.74 -11.81
N LYS A 13 -29.16 -5.99 -12.89
CA LYS A 13 -27.82 -5.96 -13.50
C LYS A 13 -27.45 -4.59 -14.05
N SER A 14 -27.05 -3.66 -13.18
CA SER A 14 -25.93 -2.72 -13.43
C SER A 14 -25.71 -1.76 -12.26
N ASP A 15 -25.57 -2.27 -11.04
CA ASP A 15 -25.02 -1.45 -9.94
C ASP A 15 -23.49 -1.43 -10.04
N HIS A 16 -22.97 -0.84 -11.12
CA HIS A 16 -21.63 -0.25 -11.08
C HIS A 16 -21.73 1.10 -10.39
N HIS A 17 -22.15 1.06 -9.12
CA HIS A 17 -22.08 2.20 -8.24
C HIS A 17 -20.59 2.50 -8.08
N PHE A 18 -20.09 3.55 -8.74
CA PHE A 18 -18.80 4.14 -8.41
C PHE A 18 -18.89 4.58 -6.95
N SER A 19 -18.48 3.68 -6.05
CA SER A 19 -18.42 3.94 -4.63
C SER A 19 -17.52 5.15 -4.47
N ARG A 20 -18.04 6.20 -3.81
CA ARG A 20 -17.29 7.44 -3.54
C ARG A 20 -15.92 7.06 -2.96
N CYS A 21 -14.91 7.89 -3.20
CA CYS A 21 -13.53 7.73 -2.68
C CYS A 21 -13.42 7.72 -1.12
N GLY A 22 -14.53 7.55 -0.40
CA GLY A 22 -14.63 7.28 1.04
C GLY A 22 -15.39 6.00 1.38
N GLY A 23 -15.67 5.14 0.41
CA GLY A 23 -16.25 3.81 0.62
C GLY A 23 -15.22 2.87 1.27
N GLN A 24 -15.71 1.95 2.09
CA GLN A 24 -14.90 0.89 2.70
C GLN A 24 -14.16 0.12 1.60
N TRP A 25 -12.85 -0.07 1.76
CA TRP A 25 -12.07 -0.86 0.81
C TRP A 25 -12.55 -2.31 0.84
N VAL A 26 -12.91 -2.85 -0.32
CA VAL A 26 -13.49 -4.19 -0.50
C VAL A 26 -12.60 -5.11 -1.34
N GLY A 27 -11.32 -4.76 -1.46
CA GLY A 27 -10.38 -5.53 -2.27
C GLY A 27 -10.09 -6.91 -1.71
N GLY A 28 -9.77 -7.86 -2.58
CA GLY A 28 -9.38 -9.22 -2.17
C GLY A 28 -8.30 -9.79 -3.09
N ARG A 29 -7.53 -10.77 -2.60
CA ARG A 29 -6.39 -11.37 -3.32
C ARG A 29 -6.78 -11.97 -4.69
N GLY A 30 -7.95 -12.59 -4.78
CA GLY A 30 -8.48 -13.16 -6.03
C GLY A 30 -9.77 -12.48 -6.50
N GLY A 31 -10.04 -11.27 -6.01
CA GLY A 31 -11.31 -10.58 -6.20
C GLY A 31 -11.18 -9.25 -6.93
N TYR A 32 -12.17 -8.39 -6.75
CA TYR A 32 -12.13 -7.02 -7.26
C TYR A 32 -11.00 -6.20 -6.60
N HIS A 33 -10.35 -5.33 -7.37
CA HIS A 33 -9.31 -4.42 -6.89
C HIS A 33 -9.79 -2.97 -7.02
N PRO A 34 -10.38 -2.38 -5.96
CA PRO A 34 -10.81 -0.99 -5.98
C PRO A 34 -9.61 -0.04 -5.94
N THR A 35 -9.84 1.24 -6.22
CA THR A 35 -8.84 2.29 -6.08
C THR A 35 -8.18 2.26 -4.70
N VAL A 36 -6.85 2.28 -4.68
CA VAL A 36 -6.04 2.43 -3.47
C VAL A 36 -5.70 3.90 -3.30
N PHE A 37 -6.08 4.47 -2.16
CA PHE A 37 -5.74 5.83 -1.79
C PHE A 37 -5.33 5.86 -0.31
N SER A 38 -4.23 6.54 -0.01
CA SER A 38 -3.72 6.69 1.35
C SER A 38 -3.06 8.04 1.52
N PHE A 39 -3.12 8.58 2.74
CA PHE A 39 -2.33 9.74 3.13
C PHE A 39 -0.95 9.28 3.61
N ALA A 40 0.06 10.13 3.41
CA ALA A 40 1.39 9.96 3.94
C ALA A 40 1.86 11.31 4.51
N PRO A 41 2.70 11.31 5.57
CA PRO A 41 3.34 12.53 6.03
C PRO A 41 4.27 13.10 4.96
N LEU A 42 4.57 14.40 5.04
CA LEU A 42 5.48 15.06 4.10
C LEU A 42 6.92 14.53 4.22
N PHE A 43 7.33 14.18 5.44
CA PHE A 43 8.66 13.65 5.74
C PHE A 43 8.54 12.19 6.19
N TRP A 44 9.54 11.40 5.80
CA TRP A 44 9.67 10.02 6.26
C TRP A 44 9.94 9.97 7.76
N GLU A 45 9.29 9.04 8.46
CA GLU A 45 9.43 8.91 9.92
C GLU A 45 10.60 8.00 10.27
N ASP A 46 10.78 6.93 9.50
CA ASP A 46 11.80 5.91 9.75
C ASP A 46 12.78 5.79 8.60
N ASP A 47 14.04 5.63 8.98
CA ASP A 47 15.17 5.40 8.11
C ASP A 47 15.90 4.13 8.56
N PHE A 48 15.78 3.06 7.76
CA PHE A 48 16.39 1.77 8.07
C PHE A 48 17.72 1.53 7.37
N LYS A 49 17.97 2.20 6.22
CA LYS A 49 19.19 2.02 5.43
C LYS A 49 19.44 3.17 4.47
N GLY A 50 20.70 3.59 4.35
CA GLY A 50 21.18 4.48 3.28
C GLY A 50 20.91 5.97 3.54
N SER A 51 20.93 6.40 4.80
CA SER A 51 20.70 7.79 5.23
C SER A 51 21.71 8.79 4.64
N ASP A 52 22.90 8.32 4.27
CA ASP A 52 24.00 9.07 3.67
C ASP A 52 23.94 9.14 2.14
N ARG A 53 23.03 8.39 1.50
CA ARG A 53 22.89 8.34 0.05
C ARG A 53 22.43 9.69 -0.51
N THR A 54 23.09 10.12 -1.58
CA THR A 54 22.86 11.35 -2.32
C THR A 54 22.42 11.05 -3.75
N ILE A 55 22.14 12.11 -4.52
CA ILE A 55 21.82 11.98 -5.95
C ILE A 55 23.06 11.59 -6.79
N GLU A 56 24.27 11.86 -6.30
CA GLU A 56 25.54 11.55 -6.97
C GLU A 56 25.83 10.05 -6.99
N ASP A 57 25.21 9.27 -6.09
CA ASP A 57 25.37 7.82 -6.00
C ASP A 57 24.61 7.06 -7.10
N GLY A 58 24.06 7.78 -8.08
CA GLY A 58 23.46 7.24 -9.29
C GLY A 58 21.95 7.02 -9.24
N PRO A 59 21.39 6.47 -10.34
CA PRO A 59 19.95 6.29 -10.48
C PRO A 59 19.41 5.25 -9.51
N ASN A 60 18.15 5.44 -9.09
CA ASN A 60 17.47 4.57 -8.15
C ASN A 60 16.24 3.94 -8.80
N TYR A 61 16.09 2.63 -8.67
CA TYR A 61 14.84 1.93 -8.89
C TYR A 61 14.03 1.97 -7.59
N ARG A 62 13.03 2.85 -7.52
CA ARG A 62 12.31 3.18 -6.30
C ARG A 62 10.98 2.43 -6.27
N TRP A 63 10.83 1.49 -5.35
CA TRP A 63 9.60 0.72 -5.17
C TRP A 63 8.80 1.29 -4.01
N LEU A 64 7.67 1.94 -4.32
CA LEU A 64 6.74 2.51 -3.36
C LEU A 64 5.62 1.51 -3.05
N ILE A 65 5.39 1.24 -1.77
CA ILE A 65 4.49 0.19 -1.28
C ILE A 65 3.61 0.73 -0.17
N ILE A 66 2.33 0.37 -0.19
CA ILE A 66 1.40 0.63 0.90
C ILE A 66 0.94 -0.71 1.47
N PHE A 67 1.03 -0.87 2.78
CA PHE A 67 0.70 -2.10 3.49
C PHE A 67 -0.67 -2.03 4.15
N LYS A 68 -1.41 -3.13 4.01
CA LYS A 68 -2.56 -3.49 4.83
C LYS A 68 -2.14 -4.69 5.69
N TYR A 69 -2.23 -4.56 7.01
CA TYR A 69 -2.02 -5.70 7.89
C TYR A 69 -3.14 -6.74 7.75
N PRO A 70 -2.86 -8.03 8.00
CA PRO A 70 -3.88 -9.08 7.97
C PRO A 70 -5.05 -8.81 8.92
N ASP A 71 -6.22 -9.36 8.62
CA ASP A 71 -7.39 -9.20 9.48
C ASP A 71 -7.13 -9.85 10.85
N GLY A 72 -7.47 -9.15 11.93
CA GLY A 72 -7.22 -9.58 13.30
C GLY A 72 -5.86 -9.15 13.87
N VAL A 73 -4.92 -8.67 13.04
CA VAL A 73 -3.66 -8.09 13.52
C VAL A 73 -3.90 -6.63 13.92
N SER A 74 -3.58 -6.29 15.16
CA SER A 74 -3.66 -4.90 15.60
C SER A 74 -2.58 -4.05 14.94
N GLN A 75 -2.81 -2.73 14.86
CA GLN A 75 -1.81 -1.82 14.32
C GLN A 75 -0.48 -1.89 15.10
N GLN A 76 -0.54 -2.06 16.42
CA GLN A 76 0.67 -2.15 17.25
C GLN A 76 1.47 -3.41 16.94
N GLU A 77 0.82 -4.57 16.82
CA GLU A 77 1.47 -5.83 16.47
C GLU A 77 2.09 -5.77 15.08
N GLY A 78 1.34 -5.24 14.10
CA GLY A 78 1.83 -5.09 12.73
C GLY A 78 3.02 -4.12 12.63
N ASP A 79 2.95 -2.97 13.31
CA ASP A 79 4.03 -1.99 13.36
C ASP A 79 5.28 -2.58 14.05
N GLN A 80 5.09 -3.37 15.11
CA GLN A 80 6.18 -4.03 15.82
C GLN A 80 6.87 -5.07 14.93
N TRP A 81 6.10 -5.96 14.31
CA TRP A 81 6.64 -6.94 13.36
C TRP A 81 7.38 -6.23 12.21
N PHE A 82 6.80 -5.16 11.67
CA PHE A 82 7.43 -4.41 10.58
C PHE A 82 8.80 -3.85 11.01
N ARG A 83 8.88 -3.20 12.17
CA ARG A 83 10.11 -2.53 12.63
C ARG A 83 11.16 -3.49 13.17
N GLN A 84 10.75 -4.60 13.77
CA GLN A 84 11.66 -5.51 14.48
C GLN A 84 12.06 -6.72 13.64
N THR A 85 11.30 -7.05 12.59
CA THR A 85 11.55 -8.26 11.77
C THR A 85 11.69 -7.87 10.30
N PHE A 86 10.61 -7.42 9.68
CA PHE A 86 10.60 -7.19 8.23
C PHE A 86 11.64 -6.13 7.80
N ALA A 87 11.65 -4.98 8.46
CA ALA A 87 12.49 -3.87 8.04
C ALA A 87 13.99 -4.15 8.19
N PRO A 88 14.47 -4.69 9.33
CA PRO A 88 15.85 -5.13 9.49
C PRO A 88 16.27 -6.20 8.47
N GLU A 89 15.47 -7.25 8.27
CA GLU A 89 15.81 -8.35 7.34
C GLU A 89 15.98 -7.84 5.90
N ILE A 90 15.09 -6.96 5.44
CA ILE A 90 15.20 -6.35 4.11
C ILE A 90 16.37 -5.36 4.04
N ALA A 91 16.62 -4.59 5.10
CA ALA A 91 17.75 -3.66 5.13
C ALA A 91 19.11 -4.39 5.08
N GLU A 92 19.20 -5.63 5.53
CA GLU A 92 20.43 -6.43 5.44
C GLU A 92 20.74 -6.88 4.00
N LEU A 93 19.75 -6.94 3.11
CA LEU A 93 19.96 -7.38 1.72
C LEU A 93 20.91 -6.42 0.97
N PRO A 94 22.00 -6.92 0.36
CA PRO A 94 22.97 -6.07 -0.35
C PRO A 94 22.37 -5.39 -1.59
N GLU A 95 21.31 -5.95 -2.16
CA GLU A 95 20.56 -5.40 -3.30
C GLU A 95 19.78 -4.12 -2.94
N VAL A 96 19.43 -3.96 -1.66
CA VAL A 96 18.68 -2.81 -1.17
C VAL A 96 19.64 -1.67 -0.87
N THR A 97 19.44 -0.53 -1.52
CA THR A 97 20.31 0.66 -1.37
C THR A 97 19.72 1.72 -0.44
N ARG A 98 18.39 1.72 -0.27
CA ARG A 98 17.67 2.64 0.62
C ARG A 98 16.41 1.97 1.13
N PHE A 99 16.07 2.20 2.39
CA PHE A 99 14.77 1.81 2.93
C PHE A 99 14.27 2.84 3.94
N ILE A 100 13.14 3.47 3.60
CA ILE A 100 12.40 4.41 4.43
C ILE A 100 10.95 3.99 4.59
N SER A 101 10.33 4.38 5.70
CA SER A 101 8.89 4.18 5.91
C SER A 101 8.25 5.27 6.73
N SER A 102 6.94 5.37 6.61
CA SER A 102 6.10 6.16 7.50
C SER A 102 4.80 5.43 7.78
N ARG A 103 4.26 5.66 8.96
CA ARG A 103 2.90 5.27 9.29
C ARG A 103 1.93 6.12 8.47
N VAL A 104 0.86 5.50 7.99
CA VAL A 104 -0.30 6.22 7.44
C VAL A 104 -0.98 6.98 8.59
N PRO A 105 -1.17 8.31 8.49
CA PRO A 105 -1.79 9.10 9.54
C PRO A 105 -3.14 8.53 9.97
N ALA A 106 -3.41 8.56 11.28
CA ALA A 106 -4.71 8.14 11.80
C ALA A 106 -5.84 9.07 11.36
N GLN A 107 -5.52 10.36 11.12
CA GLN A 107 -6.43 11.35 10.56
C GLN A 107 -5.65 12.34 9.67
N PRO A 108 -6.10 12.60 8.43
CA PRO A 108 -7.18 11.92 7.72
C PRO A 108 -6.77 10.48 7.33
N LYS A 109 -7.71 9.53 7.40
CA LYS A 109 -7.48 8.13 7.02
C LYS A 109 -8.53 7.66 6.03
N ILE A 110 -8.07 7.07 4.93
CA ILE A 110 -8.91 6.42 3.91
C ILE A 110 -8.39 5.00 3.74
N GLY A 111 -9.32 4.06 3.74
CA GLY A 111 -9.00 2.65 3.56
C GLY A 111 -8.29 1.99 4.75
N PRO A 112 -7.94 0.70 4.59
CA PRO A 112 -7.44 -0.16 5.64
C PRO A 112 -5.90 -0.19 5.67
N PHE A 113 -5.24 0.86 5.19
CA PHE A 113 -3.78 0.90 5.10
C PHE A 113 -3.18 1.46 6.39
N GLN A 114 -2.03 0.91 6.80
CA GLN A 114 -1.36 1.30 8.04
C GLN A 114 0.02 1.90 7.81
N LEU A 115 0.71 1.48 6.75
CA LEU A 115 2.11 1.85 6.53
C LEU A 115 2.38 2.09 5.05
N VAL A 116 3.24 3.06 4.78
CA VAL A 116 3.84 3.29 3.46
C VAL A 116 5.35 3.11 3.60
N ALA A 117 5.96 2.41 2.66
CA ALA A 117 7.40 2.25 2.59
C ALA A 117 7.90 2.52 1.17
N GLU A 118 9.15 2.94 1.10
CA GLU A 118 9.87 3.04 -0.15
C GLU A 118 11.21 2.30 -0.02
N ILE A 119 11.42 1.34 -0.92
CA ILE A 119 12.61 0.48 -0.94
C ILE A 119 13.32 0.70 -2.28
N TRP A 120 14.62 0.99 -2.25
CA TRP A 120 15.38 1.31 -3.45
C TRP A 120 16.36 0.22 -3.80
N PHE A 121 16.57 0.10 -5.11
CA PHE A 121 17.48 -0.84 -5.74
C PHE A 121 18.25 -0.13 -6.85
N THR A 122 19.28 -0.77 -7.38
CA THR A 122 20.00 -0.24 -8.56
C THR A 122 19.19 -0.43 -9.84
N ASN A 123 18.42 -1.52 -9.97
CA ASN A 123 17.59 -1.83 -11.13
C ASN A 123 16.57 -2.94 -10.82
N SER A 124 15.72 -3.27 -11.80
CA SER A 124 14.66 -4.27 -11.64
C SER A 124 15.19 -5.69 -11.35
N LYS A 125 16.39 -6.07 -11.81
CA LYS A 125 16.97 -7.38 -11.52
C LYS A 125 17.40 -7.52 -10.07
N GLN A 126 17.92 -6.43 -9.49
CA GLN A 126 18.27 -6.40 -8.06
C GLN A 126 17.00 -6.43 -7.20
N TRP A 127 15.92 -5.76 -7.63
CA TRP A 127 14.60 -5.89 -6.99
C TRP A 127 14.09 -7.34 -7.03
N GLU A 128 14.11 -7.99 -8.20
CA GLU A 128 13.64 -9.37 -8.37
C GLU A 128 14.44 -10.34 -7.48
N LYS A 129 15.77 -10.24 -7.52
CA LYS A 129 16.66 -11.02 -6.67
C LYS A 129 16.34 -10.85 -5.18
N ALA A 130 16.11 -9.62 -4.71
CA ALA A 130 15.85 -9.33 -3.31
C ALA A 130 14.46 -9.75 -2.82
N MET A 131 13.45 -9.70 -3.69
CA MET A 131 12.04 -9.79 -3.29
C MET A 131 11.33 -11.07 -3.74
N VAL A 132 11.95 -11.84 -4.63
CA VAL A 132 11.36 -13.06 -5.21
C VAL A 132 12.22 -14.29 -4.99
N GLU A 133 13.55 -14.16 -5.11
CA GLU A 133 14.47 -15.30 -5.07
C GLU A 133 15.00 -15.65 -3.67
N VAL A 134 14.71 -14.81 -2.67
CA VAL A 134 15.14 -14.99 -1.26
C VAL A 134 14.22 -15.96 -0.52
#